data_AF-A0A7X7G827-F1
#
_entry.id   AF-A0A7X7G827-F1
#
_cell.length_a   1.000
_cell.length_b   1.000
_cell.length_c   1.000
_cell.angle_alpha   90.00
_cell.angle_beta   90.00
_cell.angle_gamma   90.00
#
_symmetry.space_group_name_H-M   'P 1'
#
loop_
_entity.id
_entity.type
_entity.pdbx_description
1 polymer ?
#
loop_
_entity_poly.entity_id
_entity_poly.type
_entity_poly.pdbx_seq_one_letter_code
_entity_poly.pdbx_strand_id
1 'polypeptide(L)'
;MEERRDDALTRRALHRAPAPARARTAARDATGRHGVAGRHRRRAGSPGLRRVSEQAVAAATAVAFVAGAVGAVCLDTAEREQAAAVAAATAARERAARAATERLTAEATRHAAVLEAEALTAAEAALAQASQVLGSAAPLVGEATVDPLSQAAAELAALLEAAPADRRAAAASRAAQSGRAEGAVEDVAHGAEVVSAGQDEAHGPGDATADGDATESTESTDGGATSAAPDTETEPVPADVEPALDLETSARILAAAQRVAALSTQVRVLADDIAHELALAEEAAAARRAEQEAKRRAAEQAALQAALRRMSTRIRATDAAPNGEIPVELLCRPKFAHVLLRCDAARALEQLNDAYRAAFGRNLVVTDGYRTLAEQERARATKGDLAAVPGRSMHGRALAVDFSGFGSVGQFDDPDYLWMVENAAAYGWRHPPAMGPGGSGPLEPWHWEYVGR
;
A
#
# COMPACT_ATOMS: atom_id res chain seq x y z
N MET A 1 -22.54 36.24 -35.24
CA MET A 1 -22.97 36.99 -34.06
C MET A 1 -22.35 36.34 -32.85
N GLU A 2 -21.05 36.56 -32.63
CA GLU A 2 -20.46 37.73 -31.93
C GLU A 2 -20.73 37.63 -30.43
N GLU A 3 -19.75 37.73 -29.54
CA GLU A 3 -18.58 38.60 -29.62
C GLU A 3 -17.42 38.07 -28.76
N ARG A 4 -16.22 38.17 -29.34
CA ARG A 4 -14.90 37.99 -28.74
C ARG A 4 -14.57 39.23 -27.91
N ARG A 5 -13.74 39.07 -26.87
CA ARG A 5 -12.81 40.13 -26.47
C ARG A 5 -11.40 39.57 -26.38
N ASP A 6 -10.63 39.97 -27.36
CA ASP A 6 -9.18 40.00 -27.38
C ASP A 6 -8.66 40.91 -26.26
N ASP A 7 -7.51 40.57 -25.69
CA ASP A 7 -6.44 41.57 -25.55
C ASP A 7 -5.08 40.90 -25.66
N ALA A 8 -4.24 41.52 -26.46
CA ALA A 8 -3.03 40.93 -27.03
C ALA A 8 -1.82 41.83 -26.77
N LEU A 9 -0.65 41.19 -26.72
CA LEU A 9 0.70 41.71 -27.01
C LEU A 9 1.35 42.57 -25.90
N THR A 10 2.54 42.22 -25.42
CA THR A 10 3.82 42.41 -26.13
C THR A 10 4.94 41.63 -25.41
N ARG A 11 5.71 40.74 -26.09
CA ARG A 11 7.06 40.96 -26.70
C ARG A 11 8.13 41.45 -25.70
N ARG A 12 9.40 41.01 -25.64
CA ARG A 12 10.27 40.14 -26.47
C ARG A 12 11.71 40.30 -25.92
N ALA A 13 12.49 39.22 -25.78
CA ALA A 13 13.96 39.15 -25.95
C ALA A 13 14.42 37.72 -25.58
N LEU A 14 14.71 36.77 -26.48
CA LEU A 14 15.80 36.67 -27.47
C LEU A 14 17.20 36.92 -26.88
N HIS A 15 17.99 35.85 -26.68
CA HIS A 15 19.31 35.60 -27.28
C HIS A 15 19.86 34.26 -26.72
N ARG A 16 19.82 33.14 -27.47
CA ARG A 16 20.73 32.69 -28.54
C ARG A 16 22.09 32.21 -27.99
N ALA A 17 22.20 30.89 -27.79
CA ALA A 17 23.47 30.15 -27.93
C ALA A 17 23.91 30.18 -29.41
N PRO A 18 25.20 30.01 -29.76
CA PRO A 18 25.74 28.63 -29.81
C PRO A 18 27.25 28.50 -29.53
N ALA A 19 27.68 27.27 -29.19
CA ALA A 19 29.05 26.75 -29.40
C ALA A 19 29.32 26.61 -30.94
N PRO A 20 30.50 26.24 -31.51
CA PRO A 20 31.40 25.18 -31.03
C PRO A 20 32.90 25.28 -31.48
N ALA A 21 33.61 24.15 -31.34
CA ALA A 21 34.75 23.65 -32.16
C ALA A 21 36.17 24.07 -31.74
N ARG A 22 36.99 23.15 -31.20
CA ARG A 22 37.84 22.10 -31.84
C ARG A 22 39.21 22.61 -32.33
N ALA A 23 40.28 22.01 -31.81
CA ALA A 23 41.45 21.42 -32.49
C ALA A 23 42.60 21.28 -31.46
N ARG A 24 43.20 20.10 -31.20
CA ARG A 24 44.22 19.39 -32.01
C ARG A 24 45.41 20.31 -32.32
N THR A 25 46.69 19.99 -32.13
CA THR A 25 47.43 18.71 -32.21
C THR A 25 48.93 18.99 -31.96
N ALA A 26 49.66 17.98 -31.50
CA ALA A 26 51.07 17.64 -31.84
C ALA A 26 52.17 18.66 -31.47
N ALA A 27 53.46 18.35 -31.30
CA ALA A 27 54.31 17.21 -31.65
C ALA A 27 55.50 17.20 -30.64
N ARG A 28 56.17 16.07 -30.34
CA ARG A 28 57.47 15.64 -30.93
C ARG A 28 58.28 16.82 -31.50
N ASP A 29 59.55 17.03 -31.16
CA ASP A 29 60.64 16.07 -31.40
C ASP A 29 61.98 16.62 -30.85
N ALA A 30 62.96 15.72 -30.82
CA ALA A 30 64.34 15.97 -31.22
C ALA A 30 65.35 16.73 -30.32
N THR A 31 66.46 15.99 -30.12
CA THR A 31 67.87 16.39 -30.31
C THR A 31 68.63 17.08 -29.19
N GLY A 32 69.85 16.58 -28.94
CA GLY A 32 70.83 17.27 -28.12
C GLY A 32 72.05 16.45 -27.71
N ARG A 33 72.71 15.77 -28.65
CA ARG A 33 74.03 15.15 -28.45
C ARG A 33 75.10 16.11 -28.95
N HIS A 34 75.93 16.66 -28.06
CA HIS A 34 77.30 17.17 -28.29
C HIS A 34 77.96 17.23 -26.90
N GLY A 35 79.10 16.62 -26.59
CA GLY A 35 80.32 16.47 -27.37
C GLY A 35 81.37 17.38 -26.76
N VAL A 36 82.40 16.84 -26.10
CA VAL A 36 83.73 17.48 -25.99
C VAL A 36 84.81 16.39 -25.96
N ALA A 37 85.58 16.36 -27.05
CA ALA A 37 86.92 15.77 -27.15
C ALA A 37 87.89 16.59 -26.26
N GLY A 38 88.93 16.04 -25.64
CA GLY A 38 89.98 15.20 -26.18
C GLY A 38 91.31 15.68 -25.60
N ARG A 39 92.37 14.86 -25.72
CA ARG A 39 93.76 15.36 -25.78
C ARG A 39 94.67 14.25 -26.30
N HIS A 40 95.00 14.35 -27.58
CA HIS A 40 96.23 13.82 -28.15
C HIS A 40 97.35 14.82 -27.91
N ARG A 41 98.52 14.39 -27.41
CA ARG A 41 99.76 14.20 -28.20
C ARG A 41 100.96 14.14 -27.26
N ARG A 42 101.76 13.08 -27.47
CA ARG A 42 103.14 12.94 -26.98
C ARG A 42 104.10 13.77 -27.84
N ARG A 43 105.28 14.07 -27.28
CA ARG A 43 106.62 13.51 -27.67
C ARG A 43 107.70 14.57 -28.00
N ALA A 44 108.88 14.41 -27.38
CA ALA A 44 110.23 14.37 -27.97
C ALA A 44 111.24 14.26 -26.80
N GLY A 45 112.10 13.24 -26.68
CA GLY A 45 113.39 13.03 -27.36
C GLY A 45 114.51 13.17 -26.30
N SER A 46 115.62 12.43 -26.19
CA SER A 46 116.35 11.48 -27.06
C SER A 46 117.30 10.62 -26.15
N PRO A 47 118.42 9.99 -26.60
CA PRO A 47 118.69 8.56 -26.41
C PRO A 47 119.85 8.24 -25.43
N GLY A 48 120.05 6.94 -25.19
CA GLY A 48 121.07 6.40 -24.30
C GLY A 48 122.36 5.90 -24.96
N LEU A 49 123.17 5.26 -24.10
CA LEU A 49 124.16 4.18 -24.29
C LEU A 49 124.24 3.50 -22.89
N ARG A 50 124.33 2.17 -22.64
CA ARG A 50 124.64 0.96 -23.42
C ARG A 50 124.23 -0.32 -22.64
N ARG A 51 123.80 -1.35 -23.41
CA ARG A 51 124.10 -2.83 -23.42
C ARG A 51 123.55 -3.88 -22.40
N VAL A 52 122.74 -4.81 -22.97
CA VAL A 52 122.71 -6.33 -22.98
C VAL A 52 122.22 -7.07 -21.70
N SER A 53 121.30 -8.08 -21.71
CA SER A 53 121.33 -9.42 -22.35
C SER A 53 119.95 -10.13 -22.53
N GLU A 54 119.89 -11.15 -23.41
CA GLU A 54 118.71 -11.69 -24.13
C GLU A 54 117.99 -12.94 -23.54
N GLN A 55 118.39 -13.50 -22.40
CA GLN A 55 117.80 -14.77 -21.93
C GLN A 55 116.46 -14.65 -21.18
N ALA A 56 115.96 -13.43 -20.96
CA ALA A 56 114.67 -13.19 -20.29
C ALA A 56 113.44 -13.25 -21.24
N VAL A 57 113.64 -13.31 -22.56
CA VAL A 57 112.55 -13.02 -23.53
C VAL A 57 111.77 -14.27 -24.00
N ALA A 58 112.40 -15.46 -24.03
CA ALA A 58 111.79 -16.68 -24.61
C ALA A 58 110.88 -17.47 -23.64
N ALA A 59 111.21 -17.55 -22.35
CA ALA A 59 110.34 -18.20 -21.35
C ALA A 59 109.11 -17.35 -21.01
N ALA A 60 109.24 -16.03 -21.09
CA ALA A 60 108.14 -15.09 -20.89
C ALA A 60 107.08 -15.16 -21.99
N THR A 61 107.44 -15.56 -23.22
CA THR A 61 106.52 -15.59 -24.37
C THR A 61 105.63 -16.83 -24.41
N ALA A 62 106.12 -18.01 -24.00
CA ALA A 62 105.30 -19.25 -23.97
C ALA A 62 104.28 -19.25 -22.81
N VAL A 63 104.66 -18.76 -21.63
CA VAL A 63 103.75 -18.58 -20.49
C VAL A 63 102.69 -17.53 -20.82
N ALA A 64 103.05 -16.46 -21.54
CA ALA A 64 102.10 -15.43 -21.97
C ALA A 64 101.06 -15.96 -22.99
N PHE A 65 101.41 -16.94 -23.84
CA PHE A 65 100.47 -17.46 -24.84
C PHE A 65 99.43 -18.44 -24.23
N VAL A 66 99.85 -19.32 -23.30
CA VAL A 66 98.91 -20.21 -22.58
C VAL A 66 98.07 -19.42 -21.58
N ALA A 67 98.66 -18.47 -20.85
CA ALA A 67 97.91 -17.56 -19.98
C ALA A 67 96.97 -16.64 -20.78
N GLY A 68 97.35 -16.26 -22.01
CA GLY A 68 96.51 -15.51 -22.93
C GLY A 68 95.34 -16.31 -23.49
N ALA A 69 95.53 -17.60 -23.81
CA ALA A 69 94.45 -18.48 -24.29
C ALA A 69 93.48 -18.85 -23.16
N VAL A 70 93.98 -19.18 -21.97
CA VAL A 70 93.14 -19.42 -20.77
C VAL A 70 92.44 -18.12 -20.36
N GLY A 71 93.14 -16.98 -20.38
CA GLY A 71 92.56 -15.67 -20.12
C GLY A 71 91.51 -15.25 -21.14
N ALA A 72 91.69 -15.55 -22.43
CA ALA A 72 90.71 -15.28 -23.48
C ALA A 72 89.47 -16.18 -23.37
N VAL A 73 89.64 -17.47 -23.04
CA VAL A 73 88.51 -18.37 -22.75
C VAL A 73 87.79 -17.94 -21.48
N CYS A 74 88.51 -17.54 -20.42
CA CYS A 74 87.92 -17.03 -19.17
C CYS A 74 87.20 -15.69 -19.36
N LEU A 75 87.73 -14.80 -20.22
CA LEU A 75 87.08 -13.53 -20.58
C LEU A 75 85.85 -13.77 -21.46
N ASP A 76 85.90 -14.67 -22.43
CA ASP A 76 84.74 -15.08 -23.24
C ASP A 76 83.66 -15.78 -22.40
N THR A 77 84.04 -16.60 -21.41
CA THR A 77 83.07 -17.15 -20.44
C THR A 77 82.48 -16.08 -19.53
N ALA A 78 83.29 -15.13 -19.04
CA ALA A 78 82.82 -14.03 -18.20
C ALA A 78 81.91 -13.06 -18.98
N GLU A 79 82.24 -12.76 -20.24
CA GLU A 79 81.39 -11.97 -21.14
C GLU A 79 80.08 -12.69 -21.46
N ARG A 80 80.09 -14.02 -21.66
CA ARG A 80 78.87 -14.83 -21.84
C ARG A 80 78.02 -14.91 -20.58
N GLU A 81 78.62 -15.06 -19.41
CA GLU A 81 77.92 -15.03 -18.11
C GLU A 81 77.30 -13.64 -17.86
N GLN A 82 78.02 -12.57 -18.18
CA GLN A 82 77.50 -11.22 -18.03
C GLN A 82 76.40 -10.91 -19.05
N ALA A 83 76.52 -11.37 -20.29
CA ALA A 83 75.45 -11.28 -21.30
C ALA A 83 74.22 -12.10 -20.89
N ALA A 84 74.40 -13.31 -20.34
CA ALA A 84 73.33 -14.15 -19.82
C ALA A 84 72.65 -13.53 -18.58
N ALA A 85 73.42 -12.92 -17.68
CA ALA A 85 72.89 -12.21 -16.51
C ALA A 85 72.09 -10.96 -16.91
N VAL A 86 72.56 -10.20 -17.91
CA VAL A 86 71.81 -9.06 -18.47
C VAL A 86 70.53 -9.54 -19.15
N ALA A 87 70.59 -10.61 -19.95
CA ALA A 87 69.42 -11.21 -20.60
C ALA A 87 68.38 -11.74 -19.58
N ALA A 88 68.84 -12.38 -18.51
CA ALA A 88 67.98 -12.85 -17.42
C ALA A 88 67.34 -11.68 -16.65
N ALA A 89 68.08 -10.60 -16.40
CA ALA A 89 67.57 -9.39 -15.75
C ALA A 89 66.54 -8.66 -16.63
N THR A 90 66.75 -8.58 -17.95
CA THR A 90 65.75 -8.04 -18.88
C THR A 90 64.50 -8.92 -18.95
N ALA A 91 64.65 -10.25 -19.03
CA ALA A 91 63.52 -11.18 -19.01
C ALA A 91 62.74 -11.12 -17.68
N ALA A 92 63.42 -10.91 -16.55
CA ALA A 92 62.77 -10.70 -15.25
C ALA A 92 61.98 -9.39 -15.19
N ARG A 93 62.51 -8.29 -15.74
CA ARG A 93 61.80 -7.00 -15.84
C ARG A 93 60.58 -7.09 -16.77
N GLU A 94 60.70 -7.78 -17.90
CA GLU A 94 59.56 -8.01 -18.81
C GLU A 94 58.46 -8.85 -18.15
N ARG A 95 58.83 -9.93 -17.44
CA ARG A 95 57.87 -10.73 -16.65
C ARG A 95 57.20 -9.91 -15.55
N ALA A 96 57.97 -9.09 -14.83
CA ALA A 96 57.41 -8.20 -13.80
C ALA A 96 56.47 -7.14 -14.39
N ALA A 97 56.81 -6.58 -15.56
CA ALA A 97 55.95 -5.64 -16.27
C ALA A 97 54.65 -6.29 -16.75
N ARG A 98 54.72 -7.50 -17.32
CA ARG A 98 53.53 -8.29 -17.71
C ARG A 98 52.65 -8.62 -16.50
N ALA A 99 53.24 -9.10 -15.41
CA ALA A 99 52.52 -9.39 -14.17
C ALA A 99 51.92 -8.15 -13.49
N ALA A 100 52.48 -6.95 -13.73
CA ALA A 100 51.89 -5.69 -13.27
C ALA A 100 50.70 -5.28 -14.15
N THR A 101 50.82 -5.41 -15.48
CA THR A 101 49.72 -5.17 -16.42
C THR A 101 48.54 -6.12 -16.17
N GLU A 102 48.80 -7.41 -15.96
CA GLU A 102 47.77 -8.41 -15.63
C GLU A 102 47.03 -8.05 -14.34
N ARG A 103 47.75 -7.63 -13.29
CA ARG A 103 47.15 -7.20 -12.02
C ARG A 103 46.24 -5.98 -12.18
N LEU A 104 46.71 -4.95 -12.88
CA LEU A 104 45.91 -3.73 -13.12
C LEU A 104 44.68 -4.03 -13.99
N THR A 105 44.82 -4.91 -14.98
CA THR A 105 43.71 -5.33 -15.85
C THR A 105 42.67 -6.12 -15.05
N ALA A 106 43.11 -7.03 -14.17
CA ALA A 106 42.23 -7.77 -13.27
C ALA A 106 41.50 -6.85 -12.28
N GLU A 107 42.18 -5.83 -11.74
CA GLU A 107 41.56 -4.84 -10.85
C GLU A 107 40.52 -3.97 -11.57
N ALA A 108 40.85 -3.46 -12.76
CA ALA A 108 39.92 -2.70 -13.59
C ALA A 108 38.67 -3.53 -13.97
N THR A 109 38.87 -4.82 -14.28
CA THR A 109 37.77 -5.75 -14.60
C THR A 109 36.86 -6.01 -13.41
N ARG A 110 37.42 -6.20 -12.21
CA ARG A 110 36.63 -6.34 -10.98
C ARG A 110 35.83 -5.07 -10.69
N HIS A 111 36.45 -3.91 -10.82
CA HIS A 111 35.76 -2.65 -10.59
C HIS A 111 34.60 -2.42 -11.58
N ALA A 112 34.82 -2.72 -12.87
CA ALA A 112 33.75 -2.64 -13.87
C ALA A 112 32.60 -3.62 -13.59
N ALA A 113 32.91 -4.84 -13.12
CA ALA A 113 31.89 -5.81 -12.74
C ALA A 113 31.05 -5.36 -11.53
N VAL A 114 31.65 -4.69 -10.55
CA VAL A 114 30.93 -4.10 -9.41
C VAL A 114 29.97 -3.01 -9.89
N LEU A 115 30.44 -2.06 -10.71
CA LEU A 115 29.61 -0.98 -11.24
C LEU A 115 28.47 -1.50 -12.12
N GLU A 116 28.71 -2.56 -12.90
CA GLU A 116 27.66 -3.23 -13.68
C GLU A 116 26.60 -3.88 -12.77
N ALA A 117 27.01 -4.60 -11.72
CA ALA A 117 26.09 -5.22 -10.77
C ALA A 117 25.24 -4.18 -10.02
N GLU A 118 25.84 -3.08 -9.59
CA GLU A 118 25.13 -1.96 -8.96
C GLU A 118 24.09 -1.33 -9.90
N ALA A 119 24.47 -1.07 -11.15
CA ALA A 119 23.57 -0.50 -12.15
C ALA A 119 22.37 -1.42 -12.46
N LEU A 120 22.60 -2.73 -12.61
CA LEU A 120 21.54 -3.70 -12.86
C LEU A 120 20.59 -3.84 -11.67
N THR A 121 21.13 -3.94 -10.45
CA THR A 121 20.33 -4.02 -9.22
C THR A 121 19.47 -2.77 -9.04
N ALA A 122 20.04 -1.59 -9.26
CA ALA A 122 19.31 -0.33 -9.22
C ALA A 122 18.21 -0.26 -10.29
N ALA A 123 18.47 -0.77 -11.49
CA ALA A 123 17.50 -0.79 -12.58
C ALA A 123 16.30 -1.70 -12.31
N GLU A 124 16.54 -2.92 -11.82
CA GLU A 124 15.46 -3.84 -11.42
C GLU A 124 14.59 -3.26 -10.31
N ALA A 125 15.21 -2.69 -9.27
CA ALA A 125 14.51 -2.01 -8.19
C ALA A 125 13.67 -0.83 -8.69
N ALA A 126 14.24 0.01 -9.58
CA ALA A 126 13.55 1.16 -10.14
C ALA A 126 12.34 0.76 -11.02
N LEU A 127 12.47 -0.28 -11.84
CA LEU A 127 11.36 -0.80 -12.66
C LEU A 127 10.26 -1.42 -11.81
N ALA A 128 10.61 -2.19 -10.77
CA ALA A 128 9.64 -2.74 -9.83
C ALA A 128 8.86 -1.61 -9.12
N GLN A 129 9.58 -0.59 -8.65
CA GLN A 129 8.98 0.60 -8.03
C GLN A 129 8.05 1.34 -9.00
N ALA A 130 8.48 1.57 -10.24
CA ALA A 130 7.70 2.25 -11.26
C ALA A 130 6.41 1.48 -11.58
N SER A 131 6.49 0.16 -11.74
CA SER A 131 5.31 -0.68 -12.00
C SER A 131 4.30 -0.59 -10.85
N GLN A 132 4.76 -0.62 -9.60
CA GLN A 132 3.88 -0.49 -8.44
C GLN A 132 3.19 0.88 -8.42
N VAL A 133 3.96 1.96 -8.62
CA VAL A 133 3.43 3.34 -8.61
C VAL A 133 2.47 3.57 -9.77
N LEU A 134 2.77 3.10 -10.99
CA LEU A 134 1.86 3.21 -12.14
C LEU A 134 0.54 2.50 -11.87
N GLY A 135 0.57 1.32 -11.25
CA GLY A 135 -0.64 0.56 -10.92
C GLY A 135 -1.54 1.25 -9.88
N SER A 136 -0.96 1.90 -8.86
CA SER A 136 -1.73 2.56 -7.79
C SER A 136 -2.07 4.02 -8.08
N ALA A 137 -1.19 4.77 -8.75
CA ALA A 137 -1.33 6.21 -8.94
C ALA A 137 -2.12 6.60 -10.19
N ALA A 138 -1.99 5.86 -11.30
CA ALA A 138 -2.64 6.23 -12.57
C ALA A 138 -4.16 6.48 -12.46
N PRO A 139 -4.93 5.70 -11.67
CA PRO A 139 -6.37 5.98 -11.48
C PRO A 139 -6.66 7.28 -10.72
N LEU A 140 -5.71 7.78 -9.92
CA LEU A 140 -5.86 8.95 -9.05
C LEU A 140 -5.39 10.24 -9.72
N VAL A 141 -4.21 10.22 -10.35
CA VAL A 141 -3.57 11.41 -10.93
C VAL A 141 -3.77 11.55 -12.45
N GLY A 142 -4.30 10.51 -13.10
CA GLY A 142 -4.53 10.45 -14.55
C GLY A 142 -3.28 10.10 -15.37
N GLU A 143 -3.50 9.61 -16.60
CA GLU A 143 -2.44 9.11 -17.49
C GLU A 143 -1.38 10.18 -17.80
N ALA A 144 -1.79 11.40 -18.15
CA ALA A 144 -0.88 12.49 -18.50
C ALA A 144 0.17 12.81 -17.39
N THR A 145 -0.19 12.57 -16.12
CA THR A 145 0.69 12.82 -14.97
C THR A 145 1.70 11.69 -14.78
N VAL A 146 1.32 10.45 -15.12
CA VAL A 146 2.21 9.28 -15.01
C VAL A 146 3.00 8.98 -16.28
N ASP A 147 2.64 9.60 -17.41
CA ASP A 147 3.29 9.44 -18.71
C ASP A 147 4.82 9.59 -18.64
N PRO A 148 5.40 10.62 -17.98
CA PRO A 148 6.86 10.75 -17.89
C PRO A 148 7.53 9.57 -17.17
N LEU A 149 6.89 9.01 -16.15
CA LEU A 149 7.38 7.83 -15.45
C LEU A 149 7.30 6.58 -16.34
N SER A 150 6.18 6.41 -17.06
CA SER A 150 6.00 5.29 -17.98
C SER A 150 7.05 5.29 -19.11
N GLN A 151 7.33 6.48 -19.67
CA GLN A 151 8.34 6.65 -20.72
C GLN A 151 9.75 6.36 -20.19
N ALA A 152 10.11 6.92 -19.02
CA ALA A 152 11.41 6.68 -18.41
C ALA A 152 11.62 5.19 -18.05
N ALA A 153 10.57 4.50 -17.59
CA ALA A 153 10.62 3.06 -17.33
C ALA A 153 10.80 2.25 -18.61
N ALA A 154 10.11 2.62 -19.70
CA ALA A 154 10.28 1.98 -21.01
C ALA A 154 11.69 2.19 -21.59
N GLU A 155 12.26 3.39 -21.44
CA GLU A 155 13.64 3.70 -21.84
C GLU A 155 14.66 2.85 -21.05
N LEU A 156 14.48 2.71 -19.74
CA LEU A 156 15.32 1.88 -18.89
C LEU A 156 15.23 0.39 -19.26
N ALA A 157 14.02 -0.12 -19.50
CA ALA A 157 13.81 -1.49 -19.96
C ALA A 157 14.49 -1.74 -21.33
N ALA A 158 14.41 -0.78 -22.25
CA ALA A 158 15.10 -0.87 -23.54
C ALA A 158 16.63 -0.89 -23.39
N LEU A 159 17.19 -0.12 -22.45
CA LEU A 159 18.62 -0.17 -22.13
C LEU A 159 19.05 -1.53 -21.56
N LEU A 160 18.22 -2.13 -20.69
CA LEU A 160 18.47 -3.48 -20.18
C LEU A 160 18.42 -4.52 -21.29
N GLU A 161 17.42 -4.45 -22.19
CA GLU A 161 17.27 -5.36 -23.32
C GLU A 161 18.41 -5.27 -24.33
N ALA A 162 18.98 -4.07 -24.54
CA ALA A 162 20.13 -3.86 -25.41
C ALA A 162 21.46 -4.39 -24.83
N ALA A 163 21.54 -4.66 -23.51
CA ALA A 163 22.70 -5.30 -22.91
C ALA A 163 22.74 -6.81 -23.26
N PRO A 164 23.86 -7.38 -23.74
CA PRO A 164 23.89 -8.77 -24.22
C PRO A 164 23.57 -9.79 -23.11
N ALA A 165 22.81 -10.84 -23.45
CA ALA A 165 22.29 -11.85 -22.52
C ALA A 165 23.38 -12.57 -21.69
N ASP A 166 24.56 -12.79 -22.29
CA ASP A 166 25.71 -13.41 -21.62
C ASP A 166 26.27 -12.56 -20.46
N ARG A 167 26.11 -11.22 -20.54
CA ARG A 167 26.53 -10.30 -19.46
C ARG A 167 25.56 -10.34 -18.27
N ARG A 168 24.25 -10.45 -18.52
CA ARG A 168 23.24 -10.58 -17.46
C ARG A 168 23.42 -11.89 -16.67
N ALA A 169 23.71 -12.99 -17.36
CA ALA A 169 23.98 -14.29 -16.74
C ALA A 169 25.29 -14.30 -15.91
N ALA A 170 26.33 -13.64 -16.40
CA ALA A 170 27.61 -13.51 -15.70
C ALA A 170 27.55 -12.59 -14.47
N ALA A 171 26.77 -11.50 -14.53
CA ALA A 171 26.53 -10.62 -13.38
C ALA A 171 25.70 -11.32 -12.29
N ALA A 172 24.62 -12.04 -12.64
CA ALA A 172 23.80 -12.80 -11.71
C ALA A 172 24.60 -13.90 -10.98
N SER A 173 25.48 -14.60 -11.70
CA SER A 173 26.37 -15.62 -11.10
C SER A 173 27.41 -15.02 -10.13
N ARG A 174 27.87 -13.79 -10.37
CA ARG A 174 28.82 -13.09 -9.49
C ARG A 174 28.16 -12.49 -8.25
N ALA A 175 26.96 -11.93 -8.38
CA ALA A 175 26.16 -11.45 -7.25
C ALA A 175 25.86 -12.58 -6.25
N ALA A 176 25.52 -13.77 -6.76
CA ALA A 176 25.33 -14.98 -5.94
C ALA A 176 26.60 -15.45 -5.20
N GLN A 177 27.79 -15.16 -5.74
CA GLN A 177 29.07 -15.47 -5.08
C GLN A 177 29.44 -14.43 -4.01
N SER A 178 29.11 -13.16 -4.21
CA SER A 178 29.35 -12.09 -3.23
C SER A 178 28.45 -12.21 -1.99
N GLY A 179 27.15 -12.50 -2.16
CA GLY A 179 26.24 -12.73 -1.02
C GLY A 179 26.61 -13.95 -0.17
N ARG A 180 27.30 -14.93 -0.77
CA ARG A 180 27.85 -16.09 -0.05
C ARG A 180 29.12 -15.76 0.74
N ALA A 181 29.86 -14.73 0.35
CA ALA A 181 31.02 -14.23 1.08
C ALA A 181 30.62 -13.36 2.28
N GLU A 182 29.58 -12.53 2.15
CA GLU A 182 29.04 -11.73 3.27
C GLU A 182 28.38 -12.60 4.36
N GLY A 183 27.68 -13.67 3.99
CA GLY A 183 27.16 -14.64 4.97
C GLY A 183 28.24 -15.41 5.74
N ALA A 184 29.48 -15.46 5.22
CA ALA A 184 30.60 -16.13 5.88
C ALA A 184 31.37 -15.22 6.86
N VAL A 185 31.23 -13.89 6.77
CA VAL A 185 31.84 -12.95 7.74
C VAL A 185 30.97 -12.71 8.98
N GLU A 186 29.64 -12.90 8.90
CA GLU A 186 28.78 -12.86 10.10
C GLU A 186 28.97 -14.09 11.01
N ASP A 187 29.31 -15.26 10.46
CA ASP A 187 29.45 -16.52 11.21
C ASP A 187 30.76 -16.59 12.03
N VAL A 188 31.75 -15.74 11.71
CA VAL A 188 33.03 -15.64 12.45
C VAL A 188 32.96 -14.64 13.62
N ALA A 189 31.97 -13.74 13.63
CA ALA A 189 31.83 -12.72 14.67
C ALA A 189 31.11 -13.19 15.95
N HIS A 190 30.46 -14.37 15.95
CA HIS A 190 29.75 -14.91 17.13
C HIS A 190 30.61 -15.83 18.03
N GLY A 191 31.90 -16.00 17.74
CA GLY A 191 32.78 -16.95 18.44
C GLY A 191 33.68 -16.37 19.55
N ALA A 192 33.63 -15.08 19.85
CA ALA A 192 34.57 -14.48 20.81
C ALA A 192 33.96 -13.33 21.62
N GLU A 193 33.29 -13.66 22.72
CA GLU A 193 33.36 -12.96 24.01
C GLU A 193 32.39 -13.62 24.99
N VAL A 194 32.88 -14.21 26.08
CA VAL A 194 32.49 -13.92 27.49
C VAL A 194 33.43 -14.74 28.39
N VAL A 195 34.34 -14.04 29.09
CA VAL A 195 34.94 -14.53 30.33
C VAL A 195 34.93 -13.37 31.33
N SER A 196 34.08 -13.43 32.36
CA SER A 196 34.43 -12.93 33.69
C SER A 196 33.43 -13.35 34.79
N ALA A 197 33.98 -14.12 35.73
CA ALA A 197 33.82 -14.08 37.19
C ALA A 197 32.47 -13.73 37.86
N GLY A 198 31.87 -14.75 38.50
CA GLY A 198 31.84 -14.93 39.97
C GLY A 198 30.89 -14.08 40.81
N GLN A 199 29.90 -14.71 41.46
CA GLN A 199 29.91 -15.02 42.91
C GLN A 199 28.52 -15.44 43.45
N ASP A 200 28.56 -16.51 44.25
CA ASP A 200 27.87 -16.74 45.53
C ASP A 200 26.37 -17.12 45.66
N GLU A 201 26.22 -18.34 46.21
CA GLU A 201 25.30 -18.80 47.26
C GLU A 201 23.90 -19.37 46.92
N ALA A 202 23.86 -20.72 46.97
CA ALA A 202 22.99 -21.57 47.79
C ALA A 202 21.45 -21.56 47.64
N HIS A 203 20.89 -22.68 47.13
CA HIS A 203 19.95 -23.59 47.83
C HIS A 203 19.37 -24.65 46.84
N GLY A 204 19.48 -25.95 47.17
CA GLY A 204 18.78 -27.04 46.46
C GLY A 204 17.37 -27.31 47.04
N PRO A 205 16.80 -28.52 46.90
CA PRO A 205 16.95 -29.53 45.85
C PRO A 205 15.58 -30.11 45.36
N GLY A 206 15.62 -31.01 44.37
CA GLY A 206 14.56 -31.97 44.04
C GLY A 206 14.15 -31.93 42.57
N ASP A 207 13.89 -33.02 41.87
CA ASP A 207 14.03 -34.46 42.09
C ASP A 207 13.85 -35.11 40.70
N ALA A 208 14.42 -36.30 40.54
CA ALA A 208 13.98 -37.39 39.66
C ALA A 208 14.14 -37.33 38.12
N THR A 209 15.00 -38.26 37.67
CA THR A 209 14.80 -39.27 36.58
C THR A 209 14.95 -38.79 35.12
N ALA A 210 15.58 -39.49 34.18
CA ALA A 210 16.22 -40.81 34.15
C ALA A 210 17.10 -40.94 32.88
N ASP A 211 18.17 -41.73 33.04
CA ASP A 211 18.82 -42.70 32.12
C ASP A 211 19.13 -42.45 30.64
N GLY A 212 20.34 -42.92 30.29
CA GLY A 212 20.86 -43.23 28.95
C GLY A 212 22.28 -42.67 28.74
N ASP A 213 23.30 -43.13 29.47
CA ASP A 213 24.21 -44.23 29.09
C ASP A 213 24.71 -44.10 27.64
N ALA A 214 25.91 -43.55 27.43
CA ALA A 214 27.18 -44.27 27.16
C ALA A 214 27.34 -44.63 25.67
N THR A 215 28.49 -44.63 25.03
CA THR A 215 29.90 -44.38 25.30
C THR A 215 30.54 -44.55 23.91
N GLU A 216 31.54 -43.74 23.54
CA GLU A 216 32.82 -44.29 23.08
C GLU A 216 33.87 -43.19 22.93
N SER A 217 34.92 -43.36 23.72
CA SER A 217 36.27 -42.83 23.57
C SER A 217 36.86 -43.27 22.21
N THR A 218 37.91 -42.70 21.61
CA THR A 218 39.24 -42.37 22.15
C THR A 218 40.08 -41.69 21.05
N GLU A 219 40.97 -40.80 21.49
CA GLU A 219 42.35 -40.53 21.04
C GLU A 219 42.71 -40.11 19.59
N SER A 220 43.16 -38.85 19.52
CA SER A 220 44.50 -38.40 19.10
C SER A 220 45.41 -39.32 18.27
N THR A 221 45.88 -38.78 17.13
CA THR A 221 47.28 -38.89 16.70
C THR A 221 47.74 -37.65 15.93
N ASP A 222 48.90 -37.15 16.36
CA ASP A 222 49.78 -36.15 15.75
C ASP A 222 50.44 -36.68 14.46
N GLY A 223 50.92 -35.78 13.59
CA GLY A 223 51.70 -36.13 12.40
C GLY A 223 51.83 -35.00 11.38
N GLY A 224 52.83 -34.13 11.57
CA GLY A 224 53.26 -33.19 10.54
C GLY A 224 54.00 -33.85 9.37
N ALA A 225 53.87 -33.28 8.17
CA ALA A 225 54.85 -33.40 7.09
C ALA A 225 54.67 -32.28 6.06
N THR A 226 55.80 -31.65 5.72
CA THR A 226 56.02 -30.70 4.63
C THR A 226 56.01 -31.42 3.27
N SER A 227 55.68 -30.70 2.18
CA SER A 227 56.48 -30.61 0.93
C SER A 227 55.68 -30.17 -0.31
N ALA A 228 56.33 -29.28 -1.07
CA ALA A 228 56.33 -29.10 -2.53
C ALA A 228 55.09 -28.57 -3.28
N ALA A 229 55.29 -27.37 -3.85
CA ALA A 229 54.57 -26.84 -5.00
C ALA A 229 55.01 -27.54 -6.30
N PRO A 230 54.12 -27.65 -7.32
CA PRO A 230 54.53 -27.94 -8.68
C PRO A 230 54.46 -26.71 -9.60
N ASP A 231 55.52 -26.52 -10.38
CA ASP A 231 55.58 -25.66 -11.57
C ASP A 231 54.61 -26.18 -12.64
N THR A 232 53.87 -25.28 -13.29
CA THR A 232 53.09 -25.59 -14.50
C THR A 232 53.44 -24.59 -15.59
N GLU A 233 54.04 -25.10 -16.67
CA GLU A 233 54.33 -24.35 -17.90
C GLU A 233 53.01 -23.94 -18.58
N THR A 234 52.98 -22.68 -19.03
CA THR A 234 51.81 -22.01 -19.61
C THR A 234 51.88 -22.07 -21.14
N GLU A 235 50.92 -22.74 -21.79
CA GLU A 235 50.67 -22.53 -23.23
C GLU A 235 49.92 -21.21 -23.48
N PRO A 236 50.15 -20.51 -24.60
CA PRO A 236 49.51 -19.24 -24.89
C PRO A 236 48.09 -19.44 -25.43
N VAL A 237 47.10 -19.01 -24.67
CA VAL A 237 45.71 -18.87 -25.14
C VAL A 237 45.65 -17.69 -26.14
N PRO A 238 44.98 -17.84 -27.31
CA PRO A 238 44.93 -16.80 -28.33
C PRO A 238 44.14 -15.58 -27.86
N ALA A 239 44.65 -14.41 -28.21
CA ALA A 239 44.12 -13.10 -27.88
C ALA A 239 42.94 -12.71 -28.77
N ASP A 240 41.78 -13.34 -28.58
CA ASP A 240 40.55 -12.88 -29.21
C ASP A 240 39.42 -12.71 -28.18
N VAL A 241 38.94 -11.47 -28.10
CA VAL A 241 37.80 -10.92 -27.35
C VAL A 241 38.04 -10.65 -25.86
N GLU A 242 38.74 -9.56 -25.55
CA GLU A 242 38.50 -8.89 -24.27
C GLU A 242 37.07 -8.33 -24.25
N PRO A 243 36.24 -8.64 -23.25
CA PRO A 243 34.97 -7.95 -23.08
C PRO A 243 35.32 -6.51 -22.69
N ALA A 244 35.19 -5.58 -23.64
CA ALA A 244 35.42 -4.17 -23.40
C ALA A 244 34.66 -3.74 -22.13
N LEU A 245 35.40 -3.16 -21.18
CA LEU A 245 34.90 -2.57 -19.94
C LEU A 245 33.86 -1.48 -20.26
N ASP A 246 32.60 -1.87 -20.42
CA ASP A 246 31.52 -1.00 -20.90
C ASP A 246 30.91 -0.18 -19.75
N LEU A 247 31.78 0.56 -19.05
CA LEU A 247 31.43 1.43 -17.94
C LEU A 247 30.43 2.53 -18.35
N GLU A 248 30.47 2.95 -19.62
CA GLU A 248 29.54 3.94 -20.16
C GLU A 248 28.10 3.39 -20.19
N THR A 249 27.91 2.13 -20.53
CA THR A 249 26.58 1.51 -20.49
C THR A 249 26.09 1.33 -19.06
N SER A 250 26.94 0.86 -18.14
CA SER A 250 26.58 0.78 -16.71
C SER A 250 26.18 2.14 -16.14
N ALA A 251 26.93 3.20 -16.46
CA ALA A 251 26.62 4.57 -16.04
C ALA A 251 25.28 5.08 -16.62
N ARG A 252 24.98 4.76 -17.89
CA ARG A 252 23.69 5.11 -18.53
C ARG A 252 22.52 4.37 -17.87
N ILE A 253 22.66 3.08 -17.59
CA ILE A 253 21.65 2.28 -16.90
C ILE A 253 21.39 2.86 -15.50
N LEU A 254 22.44 3.13 -14.72
CA LEU A 254 22.31 3.69 -13.38
C LEU A 254 21.62 5.07 -13.40
N ALA A 255 22.00 5.95 -14.32
CA ALA A 255 21.38 7.27 -14.45
C ALA A 255 19.89 7.18 -14.85
N ALA A 256 19.54 6.25 -15.73
CA ALA A 256 18.15 5.97 -16.10
C ALA A 256 17.35 5.38 -14.92
N ALA A 257 17.93 4.45 -14.17
CA ALA A 257 17.34 3.89 -12.95
C ALA A 257 17.06 4.97 -11.88
N GLN A 258 18.03 5.85 -11.63
CA GLN A 258 17.86 6.98 -10.70
C GLN A 258 16.75 7.94 -11.15
N ARG A 259 16.63 8.21 -12.46
CA ARG A 259 15.54 9.03 -13.01
C ARG A 259 14.18 8.38 -12.78
N VAL A 260 14.06 7.08 -13.07
CA VAL A 260 12.82 6.31 -12.85
C VAL A 260 12.45 6.30 -11.36
N ALA A 261 13.41 6.09 -10.46
CA ALA A 261 13.19 6.12 -9.01
C ALA A 261 12.73 7.51 -8.51
N ALA A 262 13.33 8.59 -9.04
CA ALA A 262 12.95 9.96 -8.70
C ALA A 262 11.53 10.28 -9.17
N LEU A 263 11.18 9.95 -10.43
CA LEU A 263 9.83 10.13 -10.97
C LEU A 263 8.80 9.27 -10.22
N SER A 264 9.15 8.03 -9.87
CA SER A 264 8.29 7.15 -9.07
C SER A 264 7.96 7.75 -7.72
N THR A 265 8.93 8.40 -7.07
CA THR A 265 8.71 9.08 -5.79
C THR A 265 7.80 10.30 -5.94
N GLN A 266 8.01 11.12 -6.98
CA GLN A 266 7.19 12.30 -7.24
C GLN A 266 5.73 11.93 -7.51
N VAL A 267 5.50 10.94 -8.37
CA VAL A 267 4.15 10.46 -8.71
C VAL A 267 3.47 9.86 -7.48
N ARG A 268 4.20 9.09 -6.66
CA ARG A 268 3.67 8.50 -5.42
C ARG A 268 3.20 9.57 -4.45
N VAL A 269 4.05 10.56 -4.15
CA VAL A 269 3.69 11.65 -3.23
C VAL A 269 2.43 12.38 -3.71
N LEU A 270 2.35 12.70 -5.00
CA LEU A 270 1.16 13.35 -5.56
C LEU A 270 -0.09 12.47 -5.43
N ALA A 271 0.04 11.16 -5.70
CA ALA A 271 -1.08 10.23 -5.59
C ALA A 271 -1.54 10.07 -4.12
N ASP A 272 -0.60 10.01 -3.18
CA ASP A 272 -0.88 9.92 -1.75
C ASP A 272 -1.60 11.18 -1.24
N ASP A 273 -1.16 12.38 -1.67
CA ASP A 273 -1.81 13.65 -1.34
C ASP A 273 -3.26 13.70 -1.87
N ILE A 274 -3.49 13.29 -3.12
CA ILE A 274 -4.84 13.24 -3.70
C ILE A 274 -5.70 12.19 -2.98
N ALA A 275 -5.15 11.01 -2.69
CA ALA A 275 -5.88 9.96 -1.96
C ALA A 275 -6.29 10.46 -0.57
N HIS A 276 -5.42 11.21 0.11
CA HIS A 276 -5.73 11.79 1.42
C HIS A 276 -6.86 12.83 1.33
N GLU A 277 -6.78 13.77 0.38
CA GLU A 277 -7.83 14.77 0.17
C GLU A 277 -9.18 14.13 -0.20
N LEU A 278 -9.17 13.08 -1.02
CA LEU A 278 -10.39 12.32 -1.34
C LEU A 278 -10.98 11.63 -0.10
N ALA A 279 -10.14 11.01 0.74
CA ALA A 279 -10.60 10.38 1.97
C ALA A 279 -11.23 11.41 2.92
N LEU A 280 -10.63 12.58 3.08
CA LEU A 280 -11.18 13.68 3.88
C LEU A 280 -12.51 14.19 3.30
N ALA A 281 -12.62 14.30 1.97
CA ALA A 281 -13.83 14.72 1.30
C ALA A 281 -14.97 13.71 1.46
N GLU A 282 -14.67 12.41 1.38
CA GLU A 282 -15.61 11.31 1.62
C GLU A 282 -16.10 11.29 3.06
N GLU A 283 -15.19 11.42 4.04
CA GLU A 283 -15.54 11.50 5.46
C GLU A 283 -16.42 12.71 5.75
N ALA A 284 -16.07 13.89 5.23
CA ALA A 284 -16.88 15.09 5.37
C ALA A 284 -18.26 14.94 4.69
N ALA A 285 -18.34 14.23 3.56
CA ALA A 285 -19.62 13.94 2.91
C ALA A 285 -20.46 12.96 3.73
N ALA A 286 -19.85 11.94 4.34
CA ALA A 286 -20.52 11.00 5.23
C ALA A 286 -21.06 11.71 6.49
N ALA A 287 -20.26 12.59 7.10
CA ALA A 287 -20.67 13.40 8.25
C ALA A 287 -21.87 14.29 7.92
N ARG A 288 -21.87 14.96 6.76
CA ARG A 288 -23.02 15.77 6.28
C ARG A 288 -24.28 14.93 6.09
N ARG A 289 -24.17 13.72 5.52
CA ARG A 289 -25.32 12.80 5.35
C ARG A 289 -25.86 12.35 6.71
N ALA A 290 -25.00 11.99 7.64
CA ALA A 290 -25.38 11.60 9.00
C ALA A 290 -26.10 12.73 9.74
N GLU A 291 -25.61 13.96 9.63
CA GLU A 291 -26.25 15.15 10.22
C GLU A 291 -27.65 15.40 9.61
N GLN A 292 -27.79 15.30 8.28
CA GLN A 292 -29.09 15.45 7.61
C GLN A 292 -30.09 14.37 8.04
N GLU A 293 -29.65 13.12 8.18
CA GLU A 293 -30.50 12.04 8.66
C GLU A 293 -30.91 12.26 10.12
N ALA A 294 -29.99 12.69 10.98
CA ALA A 294 -30.28 13.02 12.37
C ALA A 294 -31.33 14.15 12.47
N LYS A 295 -31.17 15.20 11.66
CA LYS A 295 -32.16 16.30 11.56
C LYS A 295 -33.52 15.82 11.08
N ARG A 296 -33.58 14.93 10.08
CA ARG A 296 -34.83 14.33 9.60
C ARG A 296 -35.52 13.54 10.72
N ARG A 297 -34.80 12.64 11.40
CA ARG A 297 -35.34 11.82 12.50
C ARG A 297 -35.84 12.70 13.66
N ALA A 298 -35.09 13.74 14.01
CA ALA A 298 -35.50 14.70 15.03
C ALA A 298 -36.78 15.46 14.63
N ALA A 299 -36.89 15.88 13.36
CA ALA A 299 -38.09 16.54 12.84
C ALA A 299 -39.31 15.61 12.84
N GLU A 300 -39.14 14.34 12.45
CA GLU A 300 -40.20 13.31 12.50
C GLU A 300 -40.69 13.08 13.93
N GLN A 301 -39.77 12.93 14.89
CA GLN A 301 -40.10 12.79 16.30
C GLN A 301 -40.82 14.02 16.85
N ALA A 302 -40.34 15.23 16.53
CA ALA A 302 -40.97 16.47 16.94
C ALA A 302 -42.39 16.60 16.34
N ALA A 303 -42.58 16.21 15.08
CA ALA A 303 -43.89 16.20 14.42
C ALA A 303 -44.86 15.20 15.08
N LEU A 304 -44.39 13.99 15.40
CA LEU A 304 -45.17 12.99 16.14
C LEU A 304 -45.58 13.52 17.52
N GLN A 305 -44.64 14.07 18.29
CA GLN A 305 -44.93 14.65 19.60
C GLN A 305 -45.93 15.81 19.50
N ALA A 306 -45.79 16.68 18.50
CA ALA A 306 -46.74 17.77 18.26
C ALA A 306 -48.13 17.23 17.91
N ALA A 307 -48.23 16.18 17.09
CA ALA A 307 -49.49 15.52 16.76
C ALA A 307 -50.15 14.89 17.99
N LEU A 308 -49.38 14.18 18.82
CA LEU A 308 -49.87 13.61 20.09
C LEU A 308 -50.34 14.69 21.06
N ARG A 309 -49.60 15.81 21.19
CA ARG A 309 -50.03 16.96 22.00
C ARG A 309 -51.34 17.55 21.52
N ARG A 310 -51.48 17.82 20.21
CA ARG A 310 -52.74 18.32 19.61
C ARG A 310 -53.91 17.36 19.88
N MET A 311 -53.69 16.07 19.68
CA MET A 311 -54.69 15.03 19.96
C MET A 311 -55.11 15.06 21.44
N SER A 312 -54.15 15.08 22.36
CA SER A 312 -54.43 15.10 23.81
C SER A 312 -55.24 16.33 24.23
N THR A 313 -54.96 17.50 23.65
CA THR A 313 -55.68 18.74 23.93
C THR A 313 -57.12 18.67 23.43
N ARG A 314 -57.35 18.12 22.23
CA ARG A 314 -58.71 17.89 21.72
C ARG A 314 -59.49 16.92 22.61
N ILE A 315 -58.88 15.81 23.01
CA ILE A 315 -59.52 14.81 23.88
C ILE A 315 -59.97 15.46 25.20
N ARG A 316 -59.08 16.22 25.87
CA ARG A 316 -59.45 16.94 27.10
C ARG A 316 -60.59 17.93 26.89
N ALA A 317 -60.59 18.64 25.76
CA ALA A 317 -61.66 19.58 25.45
C ALA A 317 -63.01 18.87 25.17
N THR A 318 -62.99 17.74 24.45
CA THR A 318 -64.19 16.90 24.26
C THR A 318 -64.70 16.29 25.57
N ASP A 319 -63.81 15.88 26.48
CA ASP A 319 -64.21 15.30 27.77
C ASP A 319 -64.80 16.35 28.72
N ALA A 320 -64.43 17.63 28.57
CA ALA A 320 -64.97 18.73 29.35
C ALA A 320 -66.32 19.26 28.85
N ALA A 321 -66.69 18.96 27.59
CA ALA A 321 -67.96 19.39 27.01
C ALA A 321 -69.13 18.56 27.56
N PRO A 322 -70.32 19.16 27.76
CA PRO A 322 -71.51 18.41 28.15
C PRO A 322 -71.90 17.36 27.10
N ASN A 323 -72.56 16.29 27.55
CA ASN A 323 -72.99 15.19 26.70
C ASN A 323 -74.00 15.67 25.65
N GLY A 324 -73.65 15.55 24.37
CA GLY A 324 -74.44 16.04 23.24
C GLY A 324 -74.19 17.50 22.86
N GLU A 325 -73.22 18.17 23.50
CA GLU A 325 -72.87 19.57 23.28
C GLU A 325 -71.37 19.75 22.94
N ILE A 326 -70.73 18.70 22.40
CA ILE A 326 -69.35 18.76 21.91
C ILE A 326 -69.30 19.58 20.61
N PRO A 327 -68.46 20.65 20.53
CA PRO A 327 -68.19 21.36 19.29
C PRO A 327 -67.61 20.42 18.23
N VAL A 328 -68.16 20.45 17.01
CA VAL A 328 -67.81 19.50 15.95
C VAL A 328 -66.36 19.60 15.48
N GLU A 329 -65.72 20.75 15.66
CA GLU A 329 -64.31 21.00 15.36
C GLU A 329 -63.35 20.26 16.30
N LEU A 330 -63.84 19.79 17.45
CA LEU A 330 -63.08 18.94 18.38
C LEU A 330 -63.19 17.45 18.02
N LEU A 331 -64.15 17.09 17.17
CA LEU A 331 -64.39 15.73 16.72
C LEU A 331 -63.58 15.40 15.47
N CYS A 332 -63.39 14.11 15.24
CA CYS A 332 -62.73 13.60 14.05
C CYS A 332 -63.63 12.61 13.32
N ARG A 333 -63.50 12.61 12.00
CA ARG A 333 -64.18 11.68 11.11
C ARG A 333 -63.24 10.53 10.75
N PRO A 334 -63.59 9.25 11.02
CA PRO A 334 -62.85 8.11 10.50
C PRO A 334 -62.83 8.12 8.97
N LYS A 335 -61.73 7.73 8.34
CA LYS A 335 -61.57 7.79 6.87
C LYS A 335 -62.64 7.02 6.07
N PHE A 336 -63.21 5.96 6.63
CA PHE A 336 -64.13 5.06 5.94
C PHE A 336 -65.61 5.32 6.26
N ALA A 337 -65.92 6.25 7.17
CA ALA A 337 -67.27 6.52 7.65
C ALA A 337 -67.59 8.03 7.66
N HIS A 338 -68.88 8.38 7.62
CA HIS A 338 -69.31 9.78 7.63
C HIS A 338 -69.56 10.35 9.03
N VAL A 339 -69.55 9.50 10.05
CA VAL A 339 -69.85 9.88 11.44
C VAL A 339 -68.70 10.64 12.09
N LEU A 340 -69.01 11.42 13.12
CA LEU A 340 -68.03 12.10 13.96
C LEU A 340 -67.83 11.34 15.27
N LEU A 341 -66.59 11.26 15.74
CA LEU A 341 -66.21 10.60 16.99
C LEU A 341 -65.15 11.43 17.72
N ARG A 342 -64.95 11.14 19.02
CA ARG A 342 -63.77 11.62 19.73
C ARG A 342 -62.53 11.14 18.97
N CYS A 343 -61.51 11.97 18.86
CA CYS A 343 -60.46 11.74 17.87
C CYS A 343 -59.61 10.48 18.10
N ASP A 344 -59.45 10.03 19.35
CA ASP A 344 -58.86 8.73 19.67
C ASP A 344 -59.78 7.56 19.30
N ALA A 345 -61.07 7.66 19.60
CA ALA A 345 -62.08 6.68 19.19
C ALA A 345 -62.13 6.53 17.66
N ALA A 346 -62.12 7.65 16.91
CA ALA A 346 -62.07 7.63 15.44
C ALA A 346 -60.86 6.85 14.91
N ARG A 347 -59.67 7.10 15.50
CA ARG A 347 -58.43 6.41 15.11
C ARG A 347 -58.47 4.93 15.49
N ALA A 348 -59.00 4.60 16.66
CA ALA A 348 -59.17 3.22 17.09
C ALA A 348 -60.14 2.45 16.17
N LEU A 349 -61.22 3.11 15.73
CA LEU A 349 -62.17 2.55 14.79
C LEU A 349 -61.55 2.33 13.40
N GLU A 350 -60.65 3.20 12.94
CA GLU A 350 -59.89 2.97 11.71
C GLU A 350 -59.04 1.69 11.81
N GLN A 351 -58.34 1.48 12.94
CA GLN A 351 -57.53 0.27 13.16
C GLN A 351 -58.38 -1.00 13.24
N LEU A 352 -59.52 -0.92 13.93
CA LEU A 352 -60.50 -2.01 14.00
C LEU A 352 -61.04 -2.34 12.60
N ASN A 353 -61.40 -1.33 11.82
CA ASN A 353 -61.88 -1.50 10.45
C ASN A 353 -60.82 -2.09 9.52
N ASP A 354 -59.54 -1.76 9.69
CA ASP A 354 -58.46 -2.38 8.91
C ASP A 354 -58.38 -3.89 9.17
N ALA A 355 -58.52 -4.32 10.43
CA ALA A 355 -58.58 -5.74 10.79
C ALA A 355 -59.85 -6.42 10.29
N TYR A 356 -61.01 -5.76 10.43
CA TYR A 356 -62.27 -6.26 9.91
C TYR A 356 -62.23 -6.43 8.39
N ARG A 357 -61.67 -5.45 7.67
CA ARG A 357 -61.49 -5.51 6.22
C ARG A 357 -60.52 -6.62 5.80
N ALA A 358 -59.49 -6.90 6.60
CA ALA A 358 -58.61 -8.04 6.35
C ALA A 358 -59.34 -9.39 6.50
N ALA A 359 -60.31 -9.49 7.42
CA ALA A 359 -61.10 -10.70 7.65
C ALA A 359 -62.24 -10.88 6.62
N PHE A 360 -62.95 -9.80 6.28
CA PHE A 360 -64.20 -9.87 5.50
C PHE A 360 -64.11 -9.24 4.10
N GLY A 361 -62.98 -8.62 3.74
CA GLY A 361 -62.80 -7.97 2.44
C GLY A 361 -63.60 -6.68 2.22
N ARG A 362 -64.35 -6.21 3.22
CA ARG A 362 -65.16 -4.98 3.19
C ARG A 362 -64.97 -4.15 4.45
N ASN A 363 -65.29 -2.86 4.38
CA ASN A 363 -65.31 -2.02 5.57
C ASN A 363 -66.54 -2.32 6.44
N LEU A 364 -66.42 -2.02 7.73
CA LEU A 364 -67.56 -1.84 8.62
C LEU A 364 -68.48 -0.75 8.07
N VAL A 365 -69.79 -0.93 8.24
CA VAL A 365 -70.79 0.06 7.84
C VAL A 365 -71.33 0.73 9.09
N VAL A 366 -70.81 1.91 9.39
CA VAL A 366 -71.20 2.70 10.55
C VAL A 366 -72.44 3.53 10.23
N THR A 367 -73.52 3.35 10.99
CA THR A 367 -74.77 4.10 10.81
C THR A 367 -74.81 5.35 11.67
N ASP A 368 -74.35 5.25 12.92
CA ASP A 368 -74.43 6.32 13.90
C ASP A 368 -73.09 6.49 14.64
N GLY A 369 -72.80 7.73 15.02
CA GLY A 369 -71.66 8.10 15.85
C GLY A 369 -72.06 9.21 16.81
N TYR A 370 -71.38 10.35 16.81
CA TYR A 370 -71.76 11.49 17.66
C TYR A 370 -73.20 11.94 17.42
N ARG A 371 -73.94 12.13 18.52
CA ARG A 371 -75.34 12.59 18.51
C ARG A 371 -75.48 13.79 19.45
N THR A 372 -75.99 14.90 18.92
CA THR A 372 -76.23 16.12 19.70
C THR A 372 -77.35 15.93 20.72
N LEU A 373 -77.42 16.82 21.72
CA LEU A 373 -78.47 16.79 22.75
C LEU A 373 -79.87 16.85 22.10
N ALA A 374 -80.07 17.75 21.13
CA ALA A 374 -81.34 17.90 20.42
C ALA A 374 -81.70 16.69 19.54
N GLU A 375 -80.71 15.97 19.00
CA GLU A 375 -80.96 14.70 18.30
C GLU A 375 -81.32 13.59 19.30
N GLN A 376 -80.69 13.58 20.48
CA GLN A 376 -81.02 12.62 21.53
C GLN A 376 -82.43 12.86 22.10
N GLU A 377 -82.86 14.12 22.26
CA GLU A 377 -84.24 14.46 22.62
C GLU A 377 -85.25 13.94 21.60
N ARG A 378 -84.99 14.13 20.30
CA ARG A 378 -85.82 13.59 19.21
C ARG A 378 -85.85 12.07 19.21
N ALA A 379 -84.70 11.42 19.44
CA ALA A 379 -84.62 9.98 19.56
C ALA A 379 -85.44 9.46 20.75
N ARG A 380 -85.38 10.14 21.91
CA ARG A 380 -86.16 9.79 23.10
C ARG A 380 -87.66 9.97 22.89
N ALA A 381 -88.07 11.05 22.24
CA ALA A 381 -89.47 11.27 21.91
C ALA A 381 -90.03 10.21 20.95
N THR A 382 -89.20 9.70 20.03
CA THR A 382 -89.62 8.72 19.01
C THR A 382 -89.58 7.28 19.51
N LYS A 383 -88.51 6.91 20.23
CA LYS A 383 -88.19 5.52 20.59
C LYS A 383 -88.49 5.17 22.04
N GLY A 384 -88.91 6.13 22.87
CA GLY A 384 -89.19 5.91 24.28
C GLY A 384 -87.97 5.36 25.02
N ASP A 385 -88.17 4.31 25.83
CA ASP A 385 -87.12 3.75 26.69
C ASP A 385 -86.02 2.98 25.96
N LEU A 386 -86.15 2.79 24.64
CA LEU A 386 -85.06 2.31 23.79
C LEU A 386 -83.97 3.38 23.57
N ALA A 387 -84.24 4.64 23.88
CA ALA A 387 -83.26 5.71 23.78
C ALA A 387 -82.85 6.22 25.16
N ALA A 388 -81.54 6.41 25.35
CA ALA A 388 -81.00 6.99 26.59
C ALA A 388 -81.66 8.35 26.92
N VAL A 389 -81.74 8.68 28.20
CA VAL A 389 -82.17 10.01 28.65
C VAL A 389 -81.24 11.06 28.01
N PRO A 390 -81.76 12.19 27.49
CA PRO A 390 -80.92 13.27 26.97
C PRO A 390 -79.81 13.66 27.95
N GLY A 391 -78.59 13.83 27.43
CA GLY A 391 -77.39 14.08 28.24
C GLY A 391 -76.75 12.85 28.91
N ARG A 392 -77.28 11.63 28.69
CA ARG A 392 -76.70 10.38 29.23
C ARG A 392 -76.23 9.37 28.18
N SER A 393 -76.31 9.73 26.89
CA SER A 393 -75.98 8.83 25.78
C SER A 393 -74.48 8.76 25.52
N MET A 394 -73.92 7.57 25.27
CA MET A 394 -72.51 7.46 24.84
C MET A 394 -72.27 8.01 23.44
N HIS A 395 -73.30 8.06 22.58
CA HIS A 395 -73.24 8.81 21.32
C HIS A 395 -73.03 10.30 21.56
N GLY A 396 -73.65 10.89 22.59
CA GLY A 396 -73.42 12.29 22.92
C GLY A 396 -72.05 12.57 23.56
N ARG A 397 -71.30 11.52 23.94
CA ARG A 397 -69.87 11.64 24.27
C ARG A 397 -68.95 11.43 23.07
N ALA A 398 -69.50 11.13 21.89
CA ALA A 398 -68.75 10.75 20.70
C ALA A 398 -67.87 9.50 20.90
N LEU A 399 -68.32 8.59 21.77
CA LEU A 399 -67.62 7.36 22.18
C LEU A 399 -68.40 6.09 21.83
N ALA A 400 -69.51 6.21 21.11
CA ALA A 400 -70.29 5.08 20.65
C ALA A 400 -70.45 5.09 19.13
N VAL A 401 -70.60 3.90 18.56
CA VAL A 401 -71.00 3.68 17.18
C VAL A 401 -72.06 2.61 17.09
N ASP A 402 -72.93 2.76 16.09
CA ASP A 402 -73.85 1.72 15.66
C ASP A 402 -73.41 1.18 14.29
N PHE A 403 -73.46 -0.14 14.13
CA PHE A 403 -73.13 -0.81 12.87
C PHE A 403 -74.35 -1.45 12.21
N SER A 404 -74.46 -1.34 10.88
CA SER A 404 -75.43 -2.13 10.14
C SER A 404 -74.96 -3.57 9.94
N GLY A 405 -75.88 -4.52 9.87
CA GLY A 405 -75.57 -5.92 9.57
C GLY A 405 -75.10 -6.72 10.79
N PHE A 406 -75.39 -6.26 12.01
CA PHE A 406 -75.00 -6.91 13.26
C PHE A 406 -76.20 -7.60 13.94
N GLY A 407 -77.28 -7.84 13.21
CA GLY A 407 -78.54 -8.34 13.76
C GLY A 407 -79.54 -7.25 14.16
N SER A 408 -80.75 -7.71 14.52
CA SER A 408 -81.85 -6.88 15.05
C SER A 408 -81.89 -6.93 16.58
N VAL A 409 -82.84 -6.23 17.21
CA VAL A 409 -82.99 -6.20 18.68
C VAL A 409 -82.97 -7.65 19.23
N GLY A 410 -82.02 -7.94 20.12
CA GLY A 410 -81.88 -9.25 20.76
C GLY A 410 -81.26 -10.37 19.91
N GLN A 411 -80.82 -10.12 18.68
CA GLN A 411 -80.18 -11.10 17.80
C GLN A 411 -78.65 -10.98 17.87
N PHE A 412 -77.99 -11.91 18.56
CA PHE A 412 -76.54 -11.86 18.87
C PHE A 412 -75.73 -12.98 18.19
N ASP A 413 -76.28 -13.61 17.17
CA ASP A 413 -75.68 -14.72 16.42
C ASP A 413 -75.16 -14.31 15.03
N ASP A 414 -75.25 -13.03 14.68
CA ASP A 414 -74.72 -12.53 13.41
C ASP A 414 -73.19 -12.69 13.34
N PRO A 415 -72.62 -13.22 12.24
CA PRO A 415 -71.17 -13.39 12.09
C PRO A 415 -70.37 -12.10 12.29
N ASP A 416 -70.87 -10.94 11.86
CA ASP A 416 -70.20 -9.65 12.05
C ASP A 416 -70.15 -9.27 13.54
N TYR A 417 -71.24 -9.53 14.28
CA TYR A 417 -71.30 -9.33 15.73
C TYR A 417 -70.33 -10.26 16.46
N LEU A 418 -70.35 -11.56 16.16
CA LEU A 418 -69.50 -12.55 16.83
C LEU A 418 -68.02 -12.26 16.62
N TRP A 419 -67.63 -11.86 15.40
CA TRP A 419 -66.25 -11.44 15.14
C TRP A 419 -65.87 -10.21 15.99
N MET A 420 -66.76 -9.24 16.12
CA MET A 420 -66.51 -8.06 16.95
C MET A 420 -66.38 -8.40 18.43
N VAL A 421 -67.15 -9.36 18.95
CA VAL A 421 -67.01 -9.85 20.34
C VAL A 421 -65.60 -10.36 20.61
N GLU A 422 -65.02 -11.09 19.65
CA GLU A 422 -63.68 -11.66 19.78
C GLU A 422 -62.56 -10.63 19.58
N ASN A 423 -62.75 -9.64 18.70
CA ASN A 423 -61.65 -8.81 18.19
C ASN A 423 -61.68 -7.35 18.65
N ALA A 424 -62.85 -6.77 18.89
CA ALA A 424 -63.00 -5.32 19.09
C ALA A 424 -62.22 -4.81 20.32
N ALA A 425 -62.09 -5.63 21.36
CA ALA A 425 -61.39 -5.28 22.60
C ALA A 425 -59.90 -4.95 22.36
N ALA A 426 -59.24 -5.60 21.39
CA ALA A 426 -57.84 -5.34 21.05
C ALA A 426 -57.61 -3.90 20.52
N TYR A 427 -58.68 -3.27 20.06
CA TYR A 427 -58.74 -1.91 19.51
C TYR A 427 -59.44 -0.93 20.47
N GLY A 428 -59.76 -1.34 21.70
CA GLY A 428 -60.39 -0.49 22.71
C GLY A 428 -61.89 -0.27 22.51
N TRP A 429 -62.56 -1.12 21.73
CA TRP A 429 -64.01 -1.12 21.56
C TRP A 429 -64.63 -2.30 22.31
N ARG A 430 -65.78 -2.09 22.97
CA ARG A 430 -66.51 -3.14 23.67
C ARG A 430 -67.99 -3.13 23.33
N HIS A 431 -68.62 -4.29 23.43
CA HIS A 431 -70.06 -4.40 23.53
C HIS A 431 -70.48 -4.15 24.99
N PRO A 432 -71.38 -3.18 25.30
CA PRO A 432 -71.76 -2.91 26.69
C PRO A 432 -72.53 -4.09 27.31
N PRO A 433 -72.13 -4.59 28.50
CA PRO A 433 -72.79 -5.74 29.11
C PRO A 433 -74.29 -5.56 29.37
N ALA A 434 -74.72 -4.33 29.68
CA ALA A 434 -76.14 -4.03 29.88
C ALA A 434 -76.99 -4.19 28.61
N MET A 435 -76.38 -4.15 27.43
CA MET A 435 -77.03 -4.25 26.12
C MET A 435 -76.84 -5.62 25.47
N GLY A 436 -76.20 -6.56 26.16
CA GLY A 436 -75.98 -7.94 25.71
C GLY A 436 -77.00 -8.94 26.27
N PRO A 437 -76.89 -10.23 25.88
CA PRO A 437 -77.75 -11.29 26.40
C PRO A 437 -77.81 -11.30 27.94
N GLY A 438 -79.02 -11.21 28.51
CA GLY A 438 -79.22 -11.17 29.97
C GLY A 438 -78.90 -9.82 30.63
N GLY A 439 -78.62 -8.77 29.84
CA GLY A 439 -78.39 -7.41 30.31
C GLY A 439 -79.66 -6.70 30.82
N SER A 440 -79.47 -5.57 31.50
CA SER A 440 -80.54 -4.78 32.12
C SER A 440 -81.09 -3.64 31.24
N GLY A 441 -80.55 -3.44 30.05
CA GLY A 441 -80.92 -2.39 29.10
C GLY A 441 -81.48 -2.94 27.77
N PRO A 442 -81.71 -2.05 26.78
CA PRO A 442 -82.08 -2.46 25.43
C PRO A 442 -81.06 -3.42 24.82
N LEU A 443 -81.53 -4.49 24.18
CA LEU A 443 -80.66 -5.51 23.58
C LEU A 443 -80.20 -5.06 22.18
N GLU A 444 -78.99 -4.52 22.10
CA GLU A 444 -78.47 -3.80 20.92
C GLU A 444 -77.15 -4.43 20.45
N PRO A 445 -77.18 -5.47 19.59
CA PRO A 445 -75.95 -6.11 19.08
C PRO A 445 -75.10 -5.16 18.22
N TRP A 446 -75.70 -4.14 17.62
CA TRP A 446 -75.02 -3.16 16.77
C TRP A 446 -74.27 -2.06 17.53
N HIS A 447 -74.55 -1.85 18.83
CA HIS A 447 -74.01 -0.71 19.60
C HIS A 447 -72.70 -1.06 20.27
N TRP A 448 -71.65 -0.30 19.98
CA TRP A 448 -70.30 -0.52 20.52
C TRP A 448 -69.73 0.77 21.12
N GLU A 449 -69.03 0.64 22.24
CA GLU A 449 -68.45 1.76 22.97
C GLU A 449 -66.94 1.70 22.99
N TYR A 450 -66.31 2.84 22.72
CA TYR A 450 -64.89 3.04 22.89
C TYR A 450 -64.56 3.29 24.37
N VAL A 451 -63.62 2.53 24.89
CA VAL A 451 -63.24 2.52 26.32
C VAL A 451 -61.78 2.86 26.57
N GLY A 452 -61.03 3.18 25.51
CA GLY A 452 -59.59 3.37 25.57
C GLY A 452 -58.84 2.05 25.33
N ARG A 453 -57.54 2.20 25.07
CA ARG A 453 -56.58 1.10 25.00
C ARG A 453 -55.62 1.20 26.16
#